data_AF-A0A7S0MPM5-F1
#
_entry.id   AF-A0A7S0MPM5-F1
#
_cell.length_a   1.000
_cell.length_b   1.000
_cell.length_c   1.000
_cell.angle_alpha   90.00
_cell.angle_beta   90.00
_cell.angle_gamma   90.00
#
_symmetry.space_group_name_H-M   'P 1'
#
loop_
_entity.id
_entity.type
_entity.pdbx_description
1 polymer ?
#
loop_
_entity_poly.entity_id
_entity_poly.type
_entity_poly.pdbx_seq_one_letter_code
_entity_poly.pdbx_strand_id
1 'polypeptide(L)'
;RQSIVFEELNDLLACMKAIATDPESKIVRAKNRLRPDYESSITAGYRDVVLNLQVLTNETRQLKIETHVCEVQLITIDFAMLKTEDGHQRYVSWRNLKGK
;
A
#
# COMPACT_ATOMS: atom_id res chain seq x y z
N ARG A 1 -4.58 8.34 -1.19
CA ARG A 1 -3.62 7.29 -0.76
C ARG A 1 -3.47 7.40 0.74
N GLN A 2 -3.54 6.29 1.46
CA GLN A 2 -3.36 6.24 2.93
C GLN A 2 -2.44 5.08 3.32
N SER A 3 -1.90 5.11 4.53
CA SER A 3 -1.07 4.04 5.07
C SER A 3 -1.61 3.56 6.42
N ILE A 4 -1.55 2.24 6.65
CA ILE A 4 -1.79 1.62 7.94
C ILE A 4 -0.43 1.08 8.41
N VAL A 5 -0.01 1.51 9.60
CA VAL A 5 1.28 1.15 10.19
C VAL A 5 1.04 0.06 11.24
N PHE A 6 1.85 -0.99 11.19
CA PHE A 6 1.77 -2.15 12.09
C PHE A 6 3.06 -2.29 12.88
N GLU A 7 2.99 -2.69 14.14
CA GLU A 7 4.18 -3.06 14.90
C GLU A 7 4.74 -4.40 14.40
N GLU A 8 3.85 -5.40 14.25
CA GLU A 8 4.24 -6.74 13.82
C GLU A 8 3.80 -7.09 12.39
N LEU A 9 4.59 -7.93 11.72
CA LEU A 9 4.23 -8.46 10.40
C LEU A 9 2.97 -9.35 10.44
N ASN A 10 2.71 -10.01 11.57
CA ASN A 10 1.54 -10.85 11.76
C ASN A 10 0.24 -10.02 11.71
N ASP A 11 0.24 -8.83 12.31
CA ASP A 11 -0.91 -7.93 12.28
C ASP A 11 -1.18 -7.40 10.87
N LEU A 12 -0.11 -7.09 10.13
CA LEU A 12 -0.21 -6.73 8.72
C LEU A 12 -0.86 -7.85 7.91
N LEU A 13 -0.42 -9.10 8.12
CA LEU A 13 -0.99 -10.26 7.46
C LEU A 13 -2.46 -10.48 7.83
N ALA A 14 -2.81 -10.31 9.10
CA ALA A 14 -4.18 -10.40 9.59
C ALA A 14 -5.07 -9.32 8.95
N CYS A 15 -4.61 -8.07 8.88
CA CYS A 15 -5.31 -6.98 8.21
C CYS A 15 -5.51 -7.26 6.72
N MET A 16 -4.48 -7.72 6.02
CA MET A 16 -4.58 -8.08 4.60
C MET A 16 -5.62 -9.20 4.37
N LYS A 17 -5.65 -10.21 5.25
CA LYS A 17 -6.68 -11.27 5.20
C LYS A 17 -8.07 -10.72 5.44
N ALA A 18 -8.25 -9.87 6.46
CA ALA A 18 -9.53 -9.25 6.77
C ALA A 18 -10.07 -8.45 5.57
N ILE A 19 -9.24 -7.61 4.95
CA ILE A 19 -9.60 -6.89 3.72
C ILE A 19 -9.96 -7.87 2.59
N ALA A 20 -9.14 -8.90 2.37
CA ALA A 20 -9.39 -9.86 1.28
C ALA A 20 -10.70 -10.65 1.45
N THR A 21 -11.18 -10.82 2.68
CA THR A 21 -12.44 -11.52 3.00
C THR A 21 -13.63 -10.59 3.18
N ASP A 22 -13.42 -9.28 3.23
CA ASP A 22 -14.47 -8.29 3.44
C ASP A 22 -15.35 -8.16 2.17
N PRO A 23 -16.66 -8.48 2.23
CA PRO A 23 -17.55 -8.36 1.09
C PRO A 23 -17.77 -6.91 0.62
N GLU A 24 -17.48 -5.92 1.47
CA GLU A 24 -17.55 -4.50 1.12
C GLU A 24 -16.24 -3.97 0.53
N SER A 25 -15.27 -4.84 0.28
CA SER A 25 -14.02 -4.46 -0.35
C SER A 25 -13.68 -5.36 -1.54
N LYS A 26 -13.00 -4.80 -2.52
CA LYS A 26 -12.47 -5.56 -3.65
C LYS A 26 -11.03 -5.16 -3.95
N ILE A 27 -10.12 -6.11 -3.81
CA ILE A 27 -8.72 -5.93 -4.19
C ILE A 27 -8.62 -5.99 -5.71
N VAL A 28 -8.31 -4.85 -6.32
CA VAL A 28 -8.04 -4.74 -7.76
C VAL A 28 -6.61 -5.16 -8.07
N ARG A 29 -5.65 -4.80 -7.20
CA ARG A 29 -4.24 -5.14 -7.37
C ARG A 29 -3.50 -5.13 -6.04
N ALA A 30 -2.65 -6.14 -5.81
CA ALA A 30 -1.69 -6.18 -4.72
C ALA A 30 -0.25 -6.09 -5.26
N LYS A 31 0.57 -5.23 -4.66
CA LYS A 31 2.03 -5.15 -4.89
C LYS A 31 2.72 -5.54 -3.60
N ASN A 32 3.32 -6.72 -3.56
CA ASN A 32 4.05 -7.20 -2.39
C ASN A 32 5.54 -6.87 -2.54
N ARG A 33 6.00 -5.82 -1.86
CA ARG A 33 7.42 -5.46 -1.82
C ARG A 33 8.14 -6.07 -0.61
N LEU A 34 7.46 -6.81 0.26
CA LEU A 34 8.09 -7.54 1.37
C LEU A 34 8.69 -8.87 0.93
N ARG A 35 8.43 -9.34 -0.30
CA ARG A 35 9.02 -10.57 -0.81
C ARG A 35 10.56 -10.53 -0.70
N PRO A 36 11.22 -11.63 -0.31
CA PRO A 36 12.69 -11.67 -0.23
C PRO A 36 13.39 -11.39 -1.56
N ASP A 37 12.77 -11.78 -2.67
CA ASP A 37 13.26 -11.58 -4.04
C ASP A 37 12.90 -10.21 -4.63
N TYR A 38 12.26 -9.33 -3.86
CA TYR A 38 11.95 -7.99 -4.33
C TYR A 38 13.23 -7.15 -4.39
N GLU A 39 13.58 -6.68 -5.59
CA GLU A 39 14.69 -5.76 -5.79
C GLU A 39 14.36 -4.39 -5.18
N SER A 40 14.76 -4.20 -3.92
CA SER A 40 14.51 -2.98 -3.14
C SER A 40 15.18 -1.74 -3.74
N SER A 41 16.18 -1.92 -4.60
CA SER A 41 16.82 -0.84 -5.37
C SER A 41 15.80 -0.04 -6.18
N ILE A 42 14.72 -0.69 -6.64
CA ILE A 42 13.66 -0.09 -7.48
C ILE A 42 12.80 0.90 -6.70
N THR A 43 12.79 0.83 -5.38
CA THR A 43 11.99 1.69 -4.50
C THR A 43 12.84 2.42 -3.49
N ALA A 44 14.13 2.64 -3.79
CA ALA A 44 15.06 3.30 -2.87
C ALA A 44 15.08 2.64 -1.46
N GLY A 45 14.89 1.33 -1.39
CA GLY A 45 14.89 0.56 -0.15
C GLY A 45 13.51 0.36 0.50
N TYR A 46 12.44 1.03 0.03
CA TYR A 46 11.12 0.90 0.66
C TYR A 46 10.50 -0.49 0.51
N ARG A 47 9.99 -1.02 1.62
CA ARG A 47 9.28 -2.30 1.68
C ARG A 47 7.90 -2.08 2.31
N ASP A 48 6.85 -2.41 1.57
CA ASP A 48 5.45 -2.34 1.98
C ASP A 48 4.62 -3.34 1.16
N VAL A 49 3.37 -3.56 1.57
CA VAL A 49 2.34 -4.16 0.72
C VAL A 49 1.42 -3.03 0.28
N VAL A 50 1.26 -2.85 -1.03
CA VAL A 50 0.36 -1.82 -1.58
C VAL A 50 -0.86 -2.49 -2.18
N LEU A 51 -2.03 -2.15 -1.66
CA LEU A 51 -3.32 -2.61 -2.14
C LEU A 51 -4.02 -1.49 -2.90
N ASN A 52 -4.53 -1.81 -4.08
CA ASN A 52 -5.47 -0.97 -4.82
C ASN A 52 -6.85 -1.59 -4.63
N LEU A 53 -7.76 -0.83 -4.01
CA LEU A 53 -9.02 -1.32 -3.46
C LEU A 53 -10.19 -0.53 -4.05
N GLN A 54 -11.30 -1.22 -4.28
CA GLN A 54 -12.62 -0.61 -4.45
C GLN A 54 -13.40 -0.81 -3.15
N VAL A 55 -14.09 0.23 -2.70
CA VAL A 55 -15.00 0.18 -1.55
C VAL A 55 -16.41 0.00 -2.12
N LEU A 56 -17.08 -1.09 -1.71
CA LEU A 56 -18.33 -1.59 -2.28
C LEU A 56 -19.47 -1.54 -1.25
N THR A 57 -19.53 -0.47 -0.47
CA THR A 57 -20.62 -0.22 0.49
C THR A 57 -21.86 0.31 -0.23
N ASN A 58 -23.02 0.28 0.44
CA ASN A 58 -24.24 0.89 -0.10
C ASN A 58 -24.07 2.40 -0.36
N GLU A 59 -23.32 3.10 0.48
CA GLU A 59 -23.07 4.53 0.32
C GLU A 59 -22.26 4.83 -0.95
N THR A 60 -21.21 4.06 -1.22
CA THR A 60 -20.43 4.23 -2.46
C THR A 60 -21.26 3.94 -3.71
N ARG A 61 -22.18 2.99 -3.66
CA ARG A 61 -23.12 2.69 -4.77
C ARG A 61 -24.13 3.82 -4.99
N GLN A 62 -24.68 4.38 -3.91
CA GLN A 62 -25.63 5.50 -3.99
C GLN A 62 -24.96 6.74 -4.60
N LEU A 63 -23.70 6.98 -4.24
CA LEU A 63 -22.88 8.05 -4.79
C LEU A 63 -22.31 7.73 -6.20
N LYS A 64 -22.50 6.51 -6.71
CA LYS A 64 -21.96 6.02 -8.00
C LYS A 64 -20.43 6.10 -8.10
N ILE A 65 -19.75 5.84 -6.99
CA ILE A 65 -18.27 5.88 -6.88
C ILE A 65 -17.68 4.54 -6.46
N GLU A 66 -18.44 3.45 -6.44
CA GLU A 66 -17.98 2.11 -6.06
C GLU A 66 -16.88 1.56 -6.99
N THR A 67 -16.72 2.15 -8.18
CA THR A 67 -15.63 1.83 -9.11
C THR A 67 -14.33 2.58 -8.81
N HIS A 68 -14.37 3.60 -7.93
CA HIS A 68 -13.20 4.38 -7.56
C HIS A 68 -12.15 3.49 -6.86
N VAL A 69 -10.91 3.59 -7.33
CA VAL A 69 -9.80 2.80 -6.79
C VAL A 69 -8.99 3.66 -5.84
N CYS A 70 -8.96 3.28 -4.57
CA CYS A 70 -8.09 3.88 -3.56
C CYS A 70 -6.83 3.04 -3.36
N GLU A 71 -5.72 3.71 -3.03
CA GLU A 71 -4.45 3.05 -2.69
C GLU A 71 -4.25 3.07 -1.16
N VAL A 72 -4.09 1.88 -0.58
CA VAL A 72 -3.74 1.66 0.83
C VAL A 72 -2.40 0.96 0.91
N GLN A 73 -1.52 1.49 1.75
CA GLN A 73 -0.22 0.87 2.03
C GLN A 73 -0.24 0.23 3.40
N LEU A 74 0.15 -1.03 3.47
CA LEU A 74 0.38 -1.75 4.71
C LEU A 74 1.89 -1.82 4.94
N ILE A 75 2.35 -1.26 6.06
CA ILE A 75 3.78 -1.07 6.34
C ILE A 75 4.07 -1.37 7.81
N THR A 76 5.20 -2.00 8.10
CA THR A 76 5.63 -2.17 9.49
C THR A 76 6.26 -0.87 10.00
N ILE A 77 6.27 -0.67 11.31
CA ILE A 77 6.76 0.55 11.94
C ILE A 77 8.23 0.80 11.58
N ASP A 78 9.07 -0.24 11.54
CA ASP A 78 10.47 -0.15 11.13
C ASP A 78 10.62 0.44 9.72
N PHE A 79 9.81 -0.02 8.76
CA PHE A 79 9.84 0.50 7.39
C PHE A 79 9.15 1.86 7.28
N ALA A 80 8.17 2.15 8.12
CA ALA A 80 7.48 3.44 8.14
C ALA A 80 8.42 4.56 8.66
N MET A 81 9.23 4.27 9.69
CA MET A 81 10.23 5.21 10.20
C MET A 81 11.29 5.57 9.15
N LEU A 82 11.63 4.67 8.23
CA LEU A 82 12.53 4.97 7.10
C LEU A 82 11.87 5.85 6.02
N LYS A 83 10.55 6.01 6.09
CA LYS A 83 9.70 6.70 5.11
C LYS A 83 9.21 8.04 5.67
N THR A 84 10.13 8.84 6.19
CA THR A 84 9.86 10.24 6.55
C THR A 84 9.57 11.10 5.29
N GLU A 85 9.08 12.33 5.47
CA GLU A 85 8.80 13.31 4.39
C GLU A 85 9.99 13.45 3.42
N ASP A 86 11.22 13.49 3.95
CA ASP A 86 12.48 13.50 3.20
C ASP A 86 12.64 12.27 2.31
N GLY A 87 12.12 11.13 2.74
CA GLY A 87 12.11 9.88 2.01
C GLY A 87 11.27 9.91 0.74
N HIS A 88 10.09 10.56 0.78
CA HIS A 88 9.27 10.72 -0.42
C HIS A 88 9.97 11.63 -1.45
N GLN A 89 10.56 12.75 -1.00
CA GLN A 89 11.34 13.65 -1.86
C GLN A 89 12.57 12.95 -2.46
N ARG A 90 13.28 12.13 -1.67
CA ARG A 90 14.39 11.29 -2.15
C ARG A 90 13.93 10.26 -3.17
N TYR A 91 12.79 9.60 -2.96
CA TYR A 91 12.22 8.68 -3.95
C TYR A 91 11.87 9.39 -5.25
N VAL A 92 11.20 10.55 -5.18
CA VAL A 92 10.85 11.34 -6.36
C VAL A 92 12.12 11.74 -7.12
N SER A 93 13.13 12.23 -6.41
CA SER A 93 14.42 12.62 -7.00
C SER A 93 15.14 11.42 -7.64
N TRP A 94 15.26 10.30 -6.93
CA TRP A 94 15.85 9.06 -7.43
C TRP A 94 15.09 8.51 -8.65
N ARG A 95 13.76 8.53 -8.63
CA ARG A 95 12.92 8.07 -9.76
C ARG A 95 13.16 8.95 -10.99
N ASN A 96 13.17 10.27 -10.80
CA ASN A 96 13.39 11.23 -11.89
C ASN A 96 14.80 11.08 -12.49
N LEU A 97 15.82 10.77 -11.68
CA LEU A 97 17.18 10.45 -12.15
C LEU A 97 17.24 9.18 -13.00
N LYS A 98 16.33 8.21 -12.80
CA LYS A 98 16.24 6.99 -13.60
C LYS A 98 15.44 7.14 -14.91
N GLY A 99 14.98 8.34 -15.25
CA GLY A 99 14.48 8.67 -16.60
C GLY A 99 13.29 7.82 -17.08
N LYS A 100 12.29 7.59 -16.22
CA LYS A 100 10.98 7.08 -16.64
C LYS A 100 9.94 8.17 -16.66
#